data_AF-A0A4Y2Q4H0-F1
#
_entry.id   AF-A0A4Y2Q4H0-F1
#
_cell.length_a   1.000
_cell.length_b   1.000
_cell.length_c   1.000
_cell.angle_alpha   90.00
_cell.angle_beta   90.00
_cell.angle_gamma   90.00
#
_symmetry.space_group_name_H-M   'P 1'
#
loop_
_entity.id
_entity.type
_entity.pdbx_description
1 polymer ?
#
loop_
_entity_poly.entity_id
_entity_poly.type
_entity_poly.pdbx_seq_one_letter_code
_entity_poly.pdbx_strand_id
1 'polypeptide(L)'
;MNRIKRHVHLLHVLFSASPQQRNAILKSATNEQIKTLCEICQNVLAGNMSKAKVRQLCRYKKVIRQLADRNIPIARKRELLTNQTGGFLPLVLPAVLSLVGGLVWKAIGKRI
;
A
#
# COMPACT_ATOMS: atom_id res chain seq x y z
N MET A 1 -0.43 8.97 -8.15
CA MET A 1 -1.20 7.79 -8.63
C MET A 1 -0.57 7.02 -9.79
N ASN A 2 0.36 7.58 -10.59
CA ASN A 2 0.96 6.83 -11.71
C ASN A 2 1.84 5.65 -11.26
N ARG A 3 2.43 5.67 -10.06
CA ARG A 3 3.20 4.51 -9.54
C ARG A 3 2.30 3.38 -9.07
N ILE A 4 1.22 3.70 -8.35
CA ILE A 4 0.23 2.72 -7.88
C ILE A 4 -0.38 1.96 -9.07
N LYS A 5 -0.75 2.65 -10.15
CA LYS A 5 -1.24 2.00 -11.38
C LYS A 5 -0.20 1.05 -12.01
N ARG A 6 1.07 1.49 -12.09
CA ARG A 6 2.17 0.70 -12.67
C ARG A 6 2.50 -0.57 -11.88
N HIS A 7 2.27 -0.56 -10.57
CA HIS A 7 2.56 -1.70 -9.70
C HIS A 7 1.29 -2.41 -9.19
N VAL A 8 0.16 -2.28 -9.88
CA VAL A 8 -1.11 -2.89 -9.47
C VAL A 8 -0.99 -4.42 -9.30
N HIS A 9 -0.22 -5.09 -10.15
CA HIS A 9 0.02 -6.52 -10.03
C HIS A 9 0.70 -6.90 -8.71
N LEU A 10 1.71 -6.13 -8.28
CA LEU A 10 2.34 -6.33 -6.98
C LEU A 10 1.33 -6.17 -5.84
N LEU A 11 0.43 -5.19 -5.93
CA LEU A 11 -0.58 -4.95 -4.91
C LEU A 11 -1.58 -6.13 -4.80
N HIS A 12 -1.95 -6.72 -5.94
CA HIS A 12 -2.74 -7.96 -5.96
C HIS A 12 -2.00 -9.13 -5.31
N VAL A 13 -0.73 -9.35 -5.68
CA VAL A 13 0.08 -10.43 -5.09
C VAL A 13 0.21 -10.24 -3.58
N LEU A 14 0.49 -9.03 -3.10
CA LEU A 14 0.61 -8.72 -1.67
C LEU A 14 -0.73 -8.92 -0.90
N PHE A 15 -1.85 -8.69 -1.58
CA PHE A 15 -3.18 -8.91 -1.01
C PHE A 15 -3.47 -10.40 -0.84
N SER A 16 -3.19 -11.21 -1.86
CA SER A 16 -3.43 -12.66 -1.87
C SER A 16 -2.37 -13.47 -1.11
N ALA A 17 -1.17 -12.92 -0.87
CA ALA A 17 -0.07 -13.61 -0.21
C ALA A 17 -0.33 -13.89 1.28
N SER A 18 0.15 -15.03 1.76
CA SER A 18 0.24 -15.35 3.19
C SER A 18 1.19 -14.37 3.90
N PRO A 19 1.12 -14.22 5.24
CA PRO A 19 2.04 -13.35 5.98
C PRO A 19 3.52 -13.62 5.69
N GLN A 20 3.90 -14.90 5.58
CA GLN A 20 5.27 -15.34 5.29
C GLN A 20 5.67 -14.96 3.87
N GLN A 21 4.80 -15.23 2.88
CA GLN A 21 5.03 -14.85 1.48
C GLN A 21 5.12 -13.33 1.32
N ARG A 22 4.24 -12.58 1.99
CA ARG A 22 4.25 -11.12 1.97
C ARG A 22 5.57 -10.58 2.49
N ASN A 23 6.10 -11.13 3.58
CA ASN A 23 7.39 -10.72 4.11
C ASN A 23 8.52 -11.02 3.11
N ALA A 24 8.52 -12.20 2.49
CA ALA A 24 9.51 -12.55 1.46
C ALA A 24 9.46 -11.57 0.27
N ILE A 25 8.26 -11.25 -0.23
CA ILE A 25 8.06 -10.27 -1.32
C ILE A 25 8.56 -8.88 -0.91
N LEU A 26 8.29 -8.45 0.32
CA LEU A 26 8.72 -7.13 0.81
C LEU A 26 10.23 -7.03 1.00
N LYS A 27 10.89 -8.14 1.37
CA LYS A 27 12.36 -8.22 1.48
C LYS A 27 13.03 -8.08 0.11
N SER A 28 12.48 -8.71 -0.93
CA SER A 28 13.00 -8.63 -2.30
C SER A 28 12.45 -7.45 -3.12
N ALA A 29 11.53 -6.67 -2.56
CA ALA A 29 10.91 -5.55 -3.27
C ALA A 29 11.93 -4.46 -3.63
N THR A 30 11.87 -4.04 -4.89
CA THR A 30 12.66 -2.93 -5.43
C THR A 30 12.31 -1.62 -4.73
N ASN A 31 13.21 -0.64 -4.82
CA ASN A 31 13.01 0.67 -4.22
C ASN A 31 11.74 1.37 -4.75
N GLU A 32 11.40 1.22 -6.03
CA GLU A 32 10.17 1.79 -6.60
C GLU A 32 8.90 1.11 -6.07
N GLN A 33 8.94 -0.20 -5.84
CA GLN A 33 7.84 -0.94 -5.22
C GLN A 33 7.62 -0.49 -3.76
N ILE A 34 8.70 -0.32 -2.98
CA ILE A 34 8.63 0.23 -1.62
C ILE A 34 8.07 1.67 -1.63
N LYS A 35 8.51 2.53 -2.54
CA LYS A 35 7.97 3.89 -2.70
C LYS A 35 6.48 3.88 -3.06
N THR A 36 6.01 2.89 -3.81
CA THR A 36 4.59 2.73 -4.11
C THR A 36 3.77 2.44 -2.85
N LEU A 37 4.29 1.59 -1.95
CA LEU A 37 3.66 1.35 -0.65
C LEU A 37 3.66 2.62 0.23
N CYS A 38 4.72 3.43 0.14
CA CYS A 38 4.77 4.72 0.82
C CYS A 38 3.74 5.72 0.28
N GLU A 39 3.52 5.75 -1.04
CA GLU A 39 2.49 6.58 -1.69
C GLU A 39 1.09 6.16 -1.24
N ILE A 40 0.86 4.85 -1.05
CA ILE A 40 -0.38 4.35 -0.45
C ILE A 40 -0.56 4.91 0.96
N CYS A 41 0.46 4.84 1.82
CA CYS A 41 0.40 5.42 3.17
C CYS A 41 0.10 6.93 3.17
N GLN A 42 0.68 7.67 2.22
CA GLN A 42 0.39 9.11 2.05
C GLN A 42 -1.08 9.35 1.70
N ASN A 43 -1.66 8.56 0.79
CA ASN A 43 -3.08 8.66 0.44
C ASN A 43 -4.00 8.31 1.61
N VAL A 44 -3.60 7.36 2.46
CA VAL A 44 -4.32 7.05 3.71
C VAL A 44 -4.33 8.25 4.64
N LEU A 45 -3.19 8.92 4.82
CA LEU A 45 -3.10 10.12 5.67
C LEU A 45 -3.84 11.32 5.10
N ALA A 46 -3.93 11.44 3.78
CA ALA A 46 -4.71 12.47 3.11
C ALA A 46 -6.22 12.30 3.25
N GLY A 47 -6.69 11.21 3.89
CA GLY A 47 -8.12 11.00 4.16
C GLY A 47 -8.90 10.46 2.95
N ASN A 48 -8.23 9.94 1.93
CA ASN A 48 -8.88 9.36 0.73
C ASN A 48 -9.55 8.00 1.00
N MET A 49 -9.83 7.66 2.26
CA MET A 49 -10.43 6.39 2.67
C MET A 49 -11.60 6.63 3.63
N SER A 50 -12.56 5.71 3.64
CA SER A 50 -13.74 5.82 4.52
C SER A 50 -13.36 5.86 6.00
N LYS A 51 -14.14 6.60 6.80
CA LYS A 51 -13.92 6.73 8.26
C LYS A 51 -13.85 5.36 8.97
N ALA A 52 -14.62 4.37 8.52
CA ALA A 52 -14.57 3.01 9.04
C ALA A 52 -13.22 2.33 8.83
N LYS A 53 -12.62 2.46 7.63
CA LYS A 53 -11.29 1.93 7.32
C LYS A 53 -10.20 2.69 8.07
N VAL A 54 -10.31 4.02 8.18
CA VAL A 54 -9.37 4.84 8.97
C VAL A 54 -9.33 4.38 10.43
N ARG A 55 -10.49 4.09 11.05
CA ARG A 55 -10.55 3.54 12.42
C ARG A 55 -9.77 2.24 12.57
N GLN A 56 -9.87 1.31 11.60
CA GLN A 56 -9.12 0.05 11.61
C GLN A 56 -7.60 0.25 11.47
N LEU A 57 -7.18 1.39 10.91
CA LEU A 57 -5.78 1.74 10.67
C LEU A 57 -5.18 2.60 11.77
N CYS A 58 -5.99 3.13 12.69
CA CYS A 58 -5.52 3.92 13.83
C CYS A 58 -4.46 3.17 14.65
N ARG A 59 -4.59 1.84 14.80
CA ARG A 59 -3.59 1.00 15.47
C ARG A 59 -2.21 1.01 14.78
N TYR A 60 -2.18 1.30 13.47
CA TYR A 60 -0.95 1.38 12.66
C TYR A 60 -0.52 2.82 12.36
N LYS A 61 -1.13 3.83 12.99
CA LYS A 61 -0.91 5.26 12.67
C LYS A 61 0.57 5.67 12.70
N LYS A 62 1.35 5.16 13.65
CA LYS A 62 2.77 5.49 13.82
C LYS A 62 3.57 5.01 12.63
N VAL A 63 3.36 3.75 12.25
CA VAL A 63 4.07 3.12 11.13
C VAL A 63 3.65 3.75 9.80
N ILE A 64 2.35 4.01 9.61
CA ILE A 64 1.84 4.69 8.40
C ILE A 64 2.47 6.08 8.25
N ARG A 65 2.60 6.86 9.34
CA ARG A 65 3.28 8.16 9.32
C ARG A 65 4.75 8.04 8.97
N GLN A 66 5.48 7.09 9.56
CA GLN A 66 6.89 6.87 9.25
C GLN A 66 7.11 6.43 7.78
N LEU A 67 6.22 5.61 7.24
CA LEU A 67 6.28 5.20 5.84
C LEU A 67 5.94 6.35 4.88
N ALA A 68 5.03 7.24 5.27
CA ALA A 68 4.68 8.42 4.50
C ALA A 68 5.74 9.53 4.55
N ASP A 69 6.51 9.60 5.65
CA ASP A 69 7.54 10.61 5.88
C ASP A 69 8.68 10.47 4.86
N ARG A 70 9.01 11.57 4.16
CA ARG A 70 10.05 11.61 3.12
C ARG A 70 11.46 11.60 3.70
N ASN A 71 11.63 11.99 4.95
CA ASN A 71 12.93 12.06 5.63
C ASN A 71 13.44 10.68 6.07
N ILE A 72 12.55 9.69 6.18
CA ILE A 72 12.91 8.34 6.57
C ILE A 72 13.61 7.62 5.40
N PRO A 73 14.84 7.11 5.57
CA PRO A 73 15.56 6.38 4.53
C PRO A 73 14.80 5.14 4.06
N ILE A 74 14.96 4.79 2.77
CA ILE A 74 14.22 3.67 2.17
C ILE A 74 14.54 2.32 2.82
N ALA A 75 15.76 2.12 3.29
CA ALA A 75 16.16 0.93 4.04
C ALA A 75 15.31 0.79 5.32
N ARG A 76 15.16 1.87 6.08
CA ARG A 76 14.31 1.89 7.27
C ARG A 76 12.84 1.64 6.94
N LYS A 77 12.35 2.18 5.82
CA LYS A 77 10.98 1.90 5.36
C LYS A 77 10.78 0.43 5.00
N ARG A 78 11.77 -0.22 4.39
CA ARG A 78 11.73 -1.67 4.12
C ARG A 78 11.65 -2.47 5.42
N GLU A 79 12.50 -2.17 6.40
CA GLU A 79 12.44 -2.80 7.73
C GLU A 79 11.08 -2.63 8.40
N LEU A 80 10.54 -1.40 8.35
CA LEU A 80 9.22 -1.10 8.91
C LEU A 80 8.10 -1.87 8.22
N LEU A 81 8.26 -2.30 6.96
CA LEU A 81 7.29 -3.12 6.22
C LEU A 81 7.48 -4.61 6.49
N THR A 82 8.73 -5.09 6.65
CA THR A 82 9.04 -6.51 6.86
C THR A 82 8.89 -6.97 8.30
N ASN A 83 9.09 -6.07 9.28
CA ASN A 83 9.07 -6.40 10.70
C ASN A 83 7.70 -6.11 11.36
N GLN A 84 6.61 -6.14 10.58
CA GLN A 84 5.26 -5.90 11.12
C GLN A 84 4.58 -7.21 11.54
N THR A 85 4.07 -7.25 12.77
CA THR A 85 3.18 -8.32 13.24
C THR A 85 1.73 -7.97 12.90
N GLY A 86 1.02 -8.87 12.21
CA GLY A 86 -0.37 -8.66 11.75
C GLY A 86 -0.50 -7.74 10.52
N GLY A 87 0.27 -6.65 10.47
CA GLY A 87 0.43 -5.76 9.31
C GLY A 87 -0.80 -4.92 8.95
N PHE A 88 -0.58 -3.76 8.32
CA PHE A 88 -1.68 -2.89 7.87
C PHE A 88 -2.06 -3.11 6.38
N LEU A 89 -1.19 -3.76 5.61
CA LEU A 89 -1.36 -3.95 4.18
C LEU A 89 -2.67 -4.67 3.80
N PRO A 90 -3.08 -5.79 4.45
CA PRO A 90 -4.36 -6.45 4.11
C PRO A 90 -5.59 -5.55 4.31
N LEU A 91 -5.50 -4.54 5.18
CA LEU A 91 -6.61 -3.64 5.49
C LEU A 91 -6.71 -2.49 4.47
N VAL A 92 -5.57 -2.03 3.96
CA VAL A 92 -5.48 -0.90 3.02
C VAL A 92 -5.56 -1.33 1.57
N LEU A 93 -4.97 -2.49 1.23
CA LEU A 93 -4.89 -2.96 -0.15
C LEU A 93 -6.25 -3.10 -0.84
N PRO A 94 -7.33 -3.62 -0.20
CA PRO A 94 -8.64 -3.67 -0.84
C PRO A 94 -9.14 -2.29 -1.28
N ALA A 95 -9.02 -1.28 -0.41
CA ALA A 95 -9.48 0.06 -0.72
C ALA A 95 -8.66 0.71 -1.85
N VAL A 96 -7.34 0.50 -1.85
CA VAL A 96 -6.46 0.98 -2.92
C VAL A 96 -6.77 0.27 -4.24
N LEU A 97 -6.98 -1.06 -4.21
CA LEU A 97 -7.32 -1.85 -5.39
C LEU A 97 -8.70 -1.46 -5.94
N SER A 98 -9.70 -1.16 -5.10
CA SER A 98 -10.99 -0.63 -5.55
C SER A 98 -10.87 0.74 -6.21
N LEU A 99 -10.04 1.64 -5.66
CA LEU A 99 -9.80 2.97 -6.26
C LEU A 99 -9.07 2.86 -7.60
N VAL A 100 -8.04 2.00 -7.67
CA VAL A 100 -7.32 1.75 -8.93
C VAL A 100 -8.22 1.02 -9.92
N GLY A 101 -8.97 0.01 -9.48
CA GLY A 101 -9.92 -0.75 -10.29
C GLY A 101 -11.03 0.12 -10.85
N GLY A 102 -11.60 1.04 -10.06
CA GLY A 102 -12.58 2.02 -10.55
C GLY A 102 -11.98 2.99 -11.58
N LEU A 103 -10.71 3.38 -11.42
CA LEU A 103 -10.00 4.24 -12.39
C LEU A 103 -9.54 3.49 -13.65
N VAL A 104 -9.19 2.22 -13.52
CA VAL A 104 -8.84 1.32 -14.63
C VAL A 104 -10.10 0.95 -15.40
N TRP A 105 -11.19 0.60 -14.71
CA TRP A 105 -12.51 0.37 -15.31
C TRP A 105 -13.02 1.61 -16.04
N LYS A 106 -12.90 2.81 -15.46
CA LYS A 106 -13.28 4.07 -16.14
C LYS A 106 -12.39 4.41 -17.34
N ALA A 107 -11.14 3.92 -17.37
CA ALA A 107 -10.23 4.11 -18.49
C ALA A 107 -10.44 3.06 -19.61
N ILE A 108 -10.87 1.84 -19.26
CA ILE A 108 -11.14 0.75 -20.20
C ILE A 108 -12.58 0.84 -20.75
N GLY A 109 -13.55 1.15 -19.91
CA GLY A 109 -14.97 1.33 -20.28
C GLY A 109 -15.29 2.58 -21.10
N LYS A 110 -14.27 3.36 -21.49
CA LYS A 110 -14.38 4.45 -22.48
C LYS A 110 -13.91 4.03 -23.87
N ARG A 111 -13.55 2.75 -24.06
CA ARG A 111 -13.03 2.16 -25.31
C ARG A 111 -13.85 0.95 -25.80
N ILE A 112 -15.13 0.87 -25.42
CA ILE A 112 -16.11 -0.02 -26.05
C ILE A 112 -17.33 0.84 -26.38
#